data_AF-A0A9D4XKQ6-F1
#
_entry.id   AF-A0A9D4XKQ6-F1
#
_cell.length_a   1.000
_cell.length_b   1.000
_cell.length_c   1.000
_cell.angle_alpha   90.00
_cell.angle_beta   90.00
_cell.angle_gamma   90.00
#
_symmetry.space_group_name_H-M   'P 1'
#
loop_
_entity.id
_entity.type
_entity.pdbx_description
1 polymer ?
#
loop_
_entity_poly.entity_id
_entity_poly.type
_entity_poly.pdbx_seq_one_letter_code
_entity_poly.pdbx_strand_id
1 'polypeptide(L)'
;MNSLLKKSTFSFRYKEPRLDSLKALSSKIAHVKYKCYAAYGNILDLVNESVNYTALTALAQYYDIPMRCFTFPDFQIAPILEEFERLLNRSIEDHNSFPKIEEEFAMPKLASVLGIEVVELAASWAPKGTDKGFARKFLEGHAWRFAKEKKWDSCIAVLALLIYGIILFPNIDNFIDQAAVNIFLSGNPVPFLLADFYHTFHTRHEKKSGTFLCCAPMLHMWMKTHMPLTVPFVSKDLSWCQKFALLSSSTVQWYKREWETQNIILRCGGFPDVPLIGTRGCINYNPVLCMRQFGHAMNGPPKEEDLAPFVINTVDPLNPAVKRVR
;
A
#
# COMPACT_ATOMS: atom_id res chain seq x y z
N MET A 1 21.50 -35.67 12.29
CA MET A 1 20.04 -35.60 12.49
C MET A 1 19.67 -34.16 12.81
N ASN A 2 19.43 -33.34 11.78
CA ASN A 2 18.93 -31.98 11.99
C ASN A 2 17.42 -32.08 12.18
N SER A 3 16.94 -31.83 13.38
CA SER A 3 15.52 -31.57 13.61
C SER A 3 15.17 -30.30 12.82
N LEU A 4 14.50 -30.49 11.68
CA LEU A 4 13.72 -29.45 11.05
C LEU A 4 12.70 -29.02 12.10
N LEU A 5 13.00 -27.94 12.83
CA LEU A 5 12.02 -27.22 13.63
C LEU A 5 10.84 -26.95 12.68
N LYS A 6 9.73 -27.66 12.89
CA LYS A 6 8.45 -27.37 12.24
C LYS A 6 8.14 -25.92 12.58
N LYS A 7 8.49 -24.97 11.70
CA LYS A 7 7.97 -23.61 11.79
C LYS A 7 6.45 -23.75 11.69
N SER A 8 5.74 -23.40 12.76
CA SER A 8 4.29 -23.33 12.72
C SER A 8 3.91 -22.26 11.71
N THR A 9 3.06 -22.63 10.76
CA THR A 9 2.54 -21.67 9.78
C THR A 9 1.38 -20.91 10.39
N PHE A 10 1.37 -19.59 10.20
CA PHE A 10 0.30 -18.73 10.70
C PHE A 10 -0.89 -18.72 9.74
N SER A 11 -2.10 -18.62 10.30
CA SER A 11 -3.35 -18.61 9.52
C SER A 11 -3.63 -17.21 8.99
N PHE A 12 -2.94 -16.83 7.91
CA PHE A 12 -3.12 -15.55 7.23
C PHE A 12 -4.06 -15.64 6.05
N ARG A 13 -4.77 -14.54 5.79
CA ARG A 13 -5.68 -14.40 4.65
C ARG A 13 -5.57 -13.00 4.06
N TYR A 14 -5.88 -12.91 2.78
CA TYR A 14 -6.18 -11.65 2.11
C TYR A 14 -7.65 -11.65 1.72
N LYS A 15 -8.24 -10.47 1.66
CA LYS A 15 -9.58 -10.30 1.11
C LYS A 15 -9.46 -9.93 -0.36
N GLU A 16 -10.09 -10.70 -1.22
CA GLU A 16 -10.23 -10.34 -2.63
C GLU A 16 -11.42 -9.39 -2.81
N PRO A 17 -11.18 -8.12 -3.23
CA PRO A 17 -12.25 -7.19 -3.49
C PRO A 17 -12.99 -7.54 -4.78
N ARG A 18 -14.30 -7.31 -4.82
CA ARG A 18 -15.09 -7.43 -6.07
C ARG A 18 -14.78 -6.24 -6.98
N LEU A 19 -14.09 -6.46 -8.10
CA LEU A 19 -13.60 -5.38 -8.97
C LEU A 19 -14.35 -5.23 -10.29
N ASP A 20 -15.39 -6.03 -10.56
CA ASP A 20 -16.07 -6.04 -11.88
C ASP A 20 -16.55 -4.67 -12.34
N SER A 21 -17.20 -3.92 -11.45
CA SER A 21 -17.67 -2.56 -11.72
C SER A 21 -16.52 -1.58 -11.99
N LEU A 22 -15.43 -1.65 -11.20
CA LEU A 22 -14.24 -0.80 -11.38
C LEU A 22 -13.52 -1.13 -12.70
N LYS A 23 -13.40 -2.42 -13.05
CA LYS A 23 -12.85 -2.87 -14.33
C LYS A 23 -13.70 -2.38 -15.51
N ALA A 24 -15.02 -2.46 -15.39
CA ALA A 24 -15.94 -1.97 -16.42
C ALA A 24 -15.85 -0.43 -16.58
N LEU A 25 -15.77 0.32 -15.46
CA LEU A 25 -15.54 1.77 -15.48
C LEU A 25 -14.17 2.13 -16.07
N SER A 26 -13.11 1.41 -15.69
CA SER A 26 -11.76 1.55 -16.26
C SER A 26 -11.78 1.40 -17.79
N SER A 27 -12.52 0.41 -18.31
CA SER A 27 -12.69 0.22 -19.75
C SER A 27 -13.43 1.38 -20.42
N LYS A 28 -14.39 2.04 -19.75
CA LYS A 28 -15.09 3.21 -20.30
C LYS A 28 -14.19 4.43 -20.46
N ILE A 29 -13.22 4.60 -19.56
CA ILE A 29 -12.27 5.71 -19.61
C ILE A 29 -11.00 5.40 -20.41
N ALA A 30 -10.91 4.26 -21.12
CA ALA A 30 -9.69 3.81 -21.80
C ALA A 30 -9.10 4.87 -22.77
N HIS A 31 -9.97 5.60 -23.48
CA HIS A 31 -9.59 6.66 -24.42
C HIS A 31 -9.07 7.95 -23.73
N VAL A 32 -9.32 8.11 -22.42
CA VAL A 32 -8.88 9.24 -21.59
C VAL A 32 -8.03 8.80 -20.40
N LYS A 33 -7.52 7.56 -20.41
CA LYS A 33 -6.75 6.98 -19.29
C LYS A 33 -5.50 7.78 -18.93
N TYR A 34 -4.89 8.46 -19.91
CA TYR A 34 -3.74 9.35 -19.70
C TYR A 34 -4.04 10.47 -18.70
N LYS A 35 -5.28 10.97 -18.63
CA LYS A 35 -5.70 11.95 -17.63
C LYS A 35 -5.67 11.36 -16.22
N CYS A 36 -6.06 10.09 -16.07
CA CYS A 36 -5.97 9.41 -14.79
C CYS A 36 -4.53 9.19 -14.37
N TYR A 37 -3.65 8.74 -15.28
CA TYR A 37 -2.22 8.60 -14.98
C TYR A 37 -1.56 9.93 -14.61
N ALA A 38 -1.92 11.02 -15.29
CA ALA A 38 -1.44 12.35 -14.94
C ALA A 38 -1.92 12.78 -13.54
N ALA A 39 -3.21 12.62 -13.22
CA ALA A 39 -3.81 13.11 -11.98
C ALA A 39 -3.63 12.19 -10.77
N TYR A 40 -3.58 10.87 -10.95
CA TYR A 40 -3.51 9.88 -9.86
C TYR A 40 -2.43 8.81 -10.00
N GLY A 41 -1.61 8.85 -11.05
CA GLY A 41 -0.52 7.90 -11.26
C GLY A 41 -1.05 6.54 -11.70
N ASN A 42 -0.29 5.49 -11.46
CA ASN A 42 -0.56 4.14 -11.95
C ASN A 42 -1.62 3.40 -11.13
N ILE A 43 -2.48 4.10 -10.38
CA ILE A 43 -3.52 3.46 -9.56
C ILE A 43 -4.51 2.62 -10.38
N LEU A 44 -4.70 2.92 -11.67
CA LEU A 44 -5.54 2.12 -12.57
C LEU A 44 -4.94 0.75 -12.86
N ASP A 45 -3.63 0.61 -12.81
CA ASP A 45 -2.96 -0.67 -13.08
C ASP A 45 -3.28 -1.69 -11.98
N LEU A 46 -3.47 -1.21 -10.74
CA LEU A 46 -3.88 -2.02 -9.60
C LEU A 46 -5.26 -2.67 -9.77
N VAL A 47 -6.17 -2.04 -10.53
CA VAL A 47 -7.50 -2.58 -10.82
C VAL A 47 -7.40 -3.83 -11.71
N ASN A 48 -6.40 -3.86 -12.58
CA ASN A 48 -6.21 -4.89 -13.59
C ASN A 48 -5.16 -5.94 -13.19
N GLU A 49 -4.48 -5.75 -12.06
CA GLU A 49 -3.50 -6.69 -11.55
C GLU A 49 -4.14 -8.03 -11.15
N SER A 50 -3.65 -9.11 -11.74
CA SER A 50 -4.05 -10.49 -11.42
C SER A 50 -3.29 -10.98 -10.19
N VAL A 51 -3.80 -10.64 -9.01
CA VAL A 51 -3.14 -10.93 -7.73
C VAL A 51 -3.07 -12.43 -7.44
N ASN A 52 -1.87 -12.95 -7.18
CA ASN A 52 -1.69 -14.29 -6.65
C ASN A 52 -1.75 -14.30 -5.11
N TYR A 53 -2.94 -14.44 -4.53
CA TYR A 53 -3.12 -14.43 -3.07
C TYR A 53 -2.40 -15.57 -2.34
N THR A 54 -2.20 -16.71 -3.01
CA THR A 54 -1.39 -17.82 -2.45
C THR A 54 0.08 -17.41 -2.32
N ALA A 55 0.62 -16.68 -3.30
CA ALA A 55 1.96 -16.11 -3.23
C ALA A 55 2.09 -15.14 -2.06
N LEU A 56 1.16 -14.19 -1.95
CA LEU A 56 1.19 -13.18 -0.87
C LEU A 56 1.05 -13.81 0.51
N THR A 57 0.24 -14.86 0.64
CA THR A 57 0.06 -15.59 1.91
C THR A 57 1.31 -16.38 2.28
N ALA A 58 1.99 -16.97 1.30
CA ALA A 58 3.27 -17.66 1.51
C ALA A 58 4.38 -16.66 1.86
N LEU A 59 4.46 -15.52 1.16
CA LEU A 59 5.43 -14.46 1.41
C LEU A 59 5.27 -13.93 2.83
N ALA A 60 4.02 -13.77 3.27
CA ALA A 60 3.74 -13.29 4.62
C ALA A 60 4.33 -14.17 5.73
N GLN A 61 4.57 -15.46 5.49
CA GLN A 61 5.22 -16.33 6.49
C GLN A 61 6.69 -15.98 6.75
N TYR A 62 7.31 -15.17 5.88
CA TYR A 62 8.69 -14.73 6.00
C TYR A 62 8.83 -13.36 6.68
N TYR A 63 7.73 -12.72 7.06
CA TYR A 63 7.81 -11.41 7.69
C TYR A 63 8.36 -11.49 9.11
N ASP A 64 9.35 -10.65 9.38
CA ASP A 64 10.13 -10.58 10.60
C ASP A 64 9.74 -9.29 11.35
N ILE A 65 9.07 -9.45 12.50
CA ILE A 65 8.57 -8.30 13.28
C ILE A 65 9.72 -7.39 13.76
N PRO A 66 10.75 -7.88 14.48
CA PRO A 66 11.86 -7.04 14.91
C PRO A 66 12.54 -6.29 13.77
N MET A 67 12.77 -6.95 12.64
CA MET A 67 13.52 -6.37 11.53
C MET A 67 12.67 -5.48 10.61
N ARG A 68 11.33 -5.60 10.64
CA ARG A 68 10.42 -4.91 9.70
C ARG A 68 10.73 -5.26 8.25
N CYS A 69 10.97 -6.52 7.95
CA CYS A 69 11.27 -6.98 6.60
C CYS A 69 10.82 -8.42 6.37
N PHE A 70 10.97 -8.92 5.15
CA PHE A 70 10.90 -10.34 4.86
C PHE A 70 12.28 -10.97 4.99
N THR A 71 12.44 -11.90 5.93
CA THR A 71 13.71 -12.57 6.22
C THR A 71 13.71 -13.97 5.60
N PHE A 72 14.57 -14.16 4.61
CA PHE A 72 14.90 -15.44 3.98
C PHE A 72 16.19 -16.02 4.59
N PRO A 73 16.56 -17.29 4.29
CA PRO A 73 17.71 -17.93 4.93
C PRO A 73 19.04 -17.16 4.81
N ASP A 74 19.32 -16.54 3.66
CA ASP A 74 20.58 -15.85 3.38
C ASP A 74 20.42 -14.37 3.00
N PHE A 75 19.21 -13.81 3.06
CA PHE A 75 18.97 -12.40 2.75
C PHE A 75 17.68 -11.84 3.36
N GLN A 76 17.60 -10.51 3.41
CA GLN A 76 16.38 -9.77 3.75
C GLN A 76 15.96 -8.87 2.59
N ILE A 77 14.66 -8.60 2.52
CA ILE A 77 14.07 -7.68 1.55
C ILE A 77 12.82 -7.04 2.14
N ALA A 78 12.53 -5.78 1.83
CA ALA A 78 11.34 -5.11 2.33
C ALA A 78 10.78 -4.10 1.32
N PRO A 79 9.46 -3.85 1.31
CA PRO A 79 8.92 -2.72 0.58
C PRO A 79 9.47 -1.40 1.12
N ILE A 80 9.85 -0.50 0.23
CA ILE A 80 10.41 0.82 0.59
C ILE A 80 9.67 1.94 -0.14
N LEU A 81 9.78 3.15 0.40
CA LEU A 81 9.11 4.34 -0.13
C LEU A 81 9.43 4.55 -1.61
N GLU A 82 10.71 4.44 -1.94
CA GLU A 82 11.29 4.63 -3.27
C GLU A 82 10.72 3.63 -4.29
N GLU A 83 10.50 2.38 -3.92
CA GLU A 83 9.89 1.40 -4.84
C GLU A 83 8.39 1.64 -5.02
N PHE A 84 7.69 2.03 -3.94
CA PHE A 84 6.26 2.29 -3.99
C PHE A 84 5.92 3.54 -4.82
N GLU A 85 6.72 4.61 -4.73
CA GLU A 85 6.52 5.77 -5.59
C GLU A 85 6.75 5.44 -7.07
N ARG A 86 7.70 4.58 -7.41
CA ARG A 86 7.98 4.17 -8.79
C ARG A 86 6.89 3.28 -9.34
N LEU A 87 6.37 2.35 -8.53
CA LEU A 87 5.22 1.52 -8.90
C LEU A 87 3.98 2.37 -9.18
N LEU A 88 3.70 3.39 -8.35
CA LEU A 88 2.56 4.28 -8.54
C LEU A 88 2.79 5.46 -9.47
N ASN A 89 4.03 5.69 -9.91
CA ASN A 89 4.41 6.93 -10.58
C ASN A 89 3.93 8.17 -9.79
N ARG A 90 4.22 8.16 -8.48
CA ARG A 90 3.82 9.18 -7.50
C ARG A 90 5.00 9.53 -6.61
N SER A 91 5.91 10.31 -7.18
CA SER A 91 7.12 10.82 -6.52
C SER A 91 6.78 11.49 -5.19
N ILE A 92 7.46 11.06 -4.14
CA ILE A 92 7.36 11.63 -2.80
C ILE A 92 7.91 13.06 -2.78
N GLU A 93 8.93 13.36 -3.58
CA GLU A 93 9.49 14.71 -3.68
C GLU A 93 8.51 15.68 -4.35
N ASP A 94 7.89 15.27 -5.45
CA ASP A 94 7.03 16.13 -6.26
C ASP A 94 5.60 16.25 -5.72
N HIS A 95 5.16 15.26 -4.92
CA HIS A 95 3.76 15.15 -4.49
C HIS A 95 3.65 15.08 -2.96
N ASN A 96 4.23 16.07 -2.25
CA ASN A 96 4.14 16.20 -0.79
C ASN A 96 4.62 14.94 -0.03
N SER A 97 5.87 14.95 0.39
CA SER A 97 6.57 13.75 0.86
C SER A 97 5.89 13.05 2.03
N PHE A 98 5.27 13.82 2.93
CA PHE A 98 4.54 13.30 4.08
C PHE A 98 3.28 14.14 4.27
N PRO A 99 2.19 13.84 3.52
CA PRO A 99 1.02 14.70 3.53
C PRO A 99 0.38 14.79 4.91
N LYS A 100 0.03 16.01 5.34
CA LYS A 100 -0.80 16.18 6.53
C LYS A 100 -2.25 15.79 6.17
N ILE A 101 -2.76 14.76 6.82
CA ILE A 101 -4.22 14.57 6.91
C ILE A 101 -4.77 15.77 7.70
N GLU A 102 -5.61 16.57 7.05
CA GLU A 102 -6.28 17.74 7.64
C GLU A 102 -7.19 17.30 8.80
N GLU A 103 -7.20 18.09 9.88
CA GLU A 103 -8.01 17.84 11.09
C GLU A 103 -9.51 17.97 10.81
N GLU A 104 -9.90 18.87 9.91
CA GLU A 104 -11.28 19.07 9.50
C GLU A 104 -11.54 18.47 8.13
N PHE A 105 -12.64 17.71 8.01
CA PHE A 105 -13.07 17.14 6.75
C PHE A 105 -13.65 18.21 5.82
N ALA A 106 -12.91 18.56 4.77
CA ALA A 106 -13.34 19.57 3.80
C ALA A 106 -14.32 19.02 2.75
N MET A 107 -15.60 18.83 3.13
CA MET A 107 -16.67 18.43 2.20
C MET A 107 -16.74 19.30 0.93
N PRO A 108 -16.60 20.66 0.98
CA PRO A 108 -16.61 21.49 -0.22
C PRO A 108 -15.45 21.20 -1.18
N LYS A 109 -14.26 20.91 -0.63
CA LYS A 109 -13.08 20.52 -1.42
C LYS A 109 -13.33 19.21 -2.14
N LEU A 110 -13.90 18.22 -1.44
CA LEU A 110 -14.27 16.94 -2.04
C LEU A 110 -15.33 17.12 -3.15
N ALA A 111 -16.38 17.88 -2.88
CA ALA A 111 -17.43 18.19 -3.86
C ALA A 111 -16.85 18.78 -5.15
N SER A 112 -15.96 19.76 -5.01
CA SER A 112 -15.27 20.37 -6.14
C SER A 112 -14.43 19.37 -6.94
N VAL A 113 -13.69 18.47 -6.27
CA VAL A 113 -12.86 17.47 -6.97
C VAL A 113 -13.72 16.42 -7.68
N LEU A 114 -14.79 15.95 -7.04
CA LEU A 114 -15.66 14.91 -7.60
C LEU A 114 -16.64 15.45 -8.64
N GLY A 115 -16.90 16.76 -8.67
CA GLY A 115 -17.96 17.37 -9.49
C GLY A 115 -19.36 16.95 -9.04
N ILE A 116 -19.55 16.73 -7.74
CA ILE A 116 -20.82 16.35 -7.10
C ILE A 116 -21.24 17.50 -6.19
N GLU A 117 -22.53 17.84 -6.17
CA GLU A 117 -23.05 18.92 -5.32
C GLU A 117 -22.78 18.64 -3.84
N VAL A 118 -22.39 19.68 -3.08
CA VAL A 118 -22.05 19.56 -1.65
C VAL A 118 -23.21 18.97 -0.86
N VAL A 119 -24.45 19.40 -1.17
CA VAL A 119 -25.67 18.92 -0.49
C VAL A 119 -25.89 17.43 -0.74
N GLU A 120 -25.63 16.96 -1.96
CA GLU A 120 -25.77 15.55 -2.35
C GLU A 120 -24.72 14.66 -1.67
N LEU A 121 -23.47 15.11 -1.61
CA LEU A 121 -22.42 14.41 -0.87
C LEU A 121 -22.72 14.38 0.63
N ALA A 122 -23.09 15.52 1.21
CA ALA A 122 -23.38 15.62 2.64
C ALA A 122 -24.54 14.70 3.06
N ALA A 123 -25.59 14.63 2.23
CA ALA A 123 -26.72 13.72 2.47
C ALA A 123 -26.33 12.23 2.40
N SER A 124 -25.28 11.89 1.64
CA SER A 124 -24.79 10.53 1.45
C SER A 124 -23.62 10.16 2.38
N TRP A 125 -23.13 11.10 3.17
CA TRP A 125 -22.07 10.91 4.15
C TRP A 125 -22.64 10.30 5.43
N ALA A 126 -22.43 9.00 5.61
CA ALA A 126 -23.12 8.23 6.65
C ALA A 126 -22.14 7.49 7.58
N PRO A 127 -22.51 7.28 8.86
CA PRO A 127 -21.76 6.40 9.74
C PRO A 127 -21.89 4.94 9.33
N LYS A 128 -20.82 4.16 9.51
CA LYS A 128 -20.81 2.71 9.38
C LYS A 128 -19.90 2.11 10.44
N GLY A 129 -20.49 1.69 11.56
CA GLY A 129 -19.73 1.31 12.75
C GLY A 129 -19.11 2.54 13.40
N THR A 130 -17.81 2.51 13.67
CA THR A 130 -17.04 3.64 14.23
C THR A 130 -16.60 4.65 13.17
N ASP A 131 -16.69 4.29 11.88
CA ASP A 131 -16.23 5.11 10.77
C ASP A 131 -17.37 5.91 10.12
N LYS A 132 -17.02 6.92 9.32
CA LYS A 132 -17.92 7.67 8.44
C LYS A 132 -17.39 7.63 7.01
N GLY A 133 -18.24 7.85 6.02
CA GLY A 133 -17.85 7.74 4.62
C GLY A 133 -19.02 7.57 3.66
N PHE A 134 -18.72 7.03 2.48
CA PHE A 134 -19.68 6.80 1.41
C PHE A 134 -19.92 5.32 1.14
N ALA A 135 -21.18 4.97 0.88
CA ALA A 135 -21.49 3.69 0.27
C ALA A 135 -20.87 3.59 -1.13
N ARG A 136 -20.22 2.45 -1.43
CA ARG A 136 -19.64 2.19 -2.76
C ARG A 136 -20.63 2.41 -3.90
N LYS A 137 -21.87 1.94 -3.74
CA LYS A 137 -22.93 2.06 -4.75
C LYS A 137 -23.25 3.52 -5.12
N PHE A 138 -23.20 4.43 -4.14
CA PHE A 138 -23.44 5.86 -4.38
C PHE A 138 -22.37 6.41 -5.33
N LEU A 139 -21.09 6.20 -5.01
CA LEU A 139 -19.98 6.64 -5.86
C LEU A 139 -19.98 5.94 -7.23
N GLU A 140 -20.23 4.64 -7.30
CA GLU A 140 -20.35 3.93 -8.58
C GLU A 140 -21.49 4.51 -9.45
N GLY A 141 -22.63 4.86 -8.86
CA GLY A 141 -23.74 5.51 -9.55
C GLY A 141 -23.32 6.83 -10.21
N HIS A 142 -22.55 7.66 -9.50
CA HIS A 142 -21.97 8.89 -10.05
C HIS A 142 -20.97 8.63 -11.16
N ALA A 143 -20.05 7.67 -10.98
CA ALA A 143 -19.07 7.33 -12.00
C ALA A 143 -19.74 6.91 -13.32
N TRP A 144 -20.77 6.05 -13.24
CA TRP A 144 -21.53 5.62 -14.41
C TRP A 144 -22.32 6.76 -15.06
N ARG A 145 -22.94 7.64 -14.25
CA ARG A 145 -23.64 8.83 -14.74
C ARG A 145 -22.69 9.78 -15.48
N PHE A 146 -21.54 10.09 -14.89
CA PHE A 146 -20.53 10.95 -15.51
C PHE A 146 -19.93 10.34 -16.78
N ALA A 147 -19.70 9.03 -16.81
CA ALA A 147 -19.29 8.35 -18.03
C ALA A 147 -20.34 8.48 -19.16
N LYS A 148 -21.64 8.36 -18.85
CA LYS A 148 -22.73 8.54 -19.82
C LYS A 148 -22.81 9.99 -20.33
N GLU A 149 -22.67 10.95 -19.42
CA GLU A 149 -22.66 12.39 -19.73
C GLU A 149 -21.33 12.87 -20.36
N LYS A 150 -20.34 11.97 -20.53
CA LYS A 150 -18.98 12.28 -21.00
C LYS A 150 -18.25 13.33 -20.13
N LYS A 151 -18.62 13.43 -18.85
CA LYS A 151 -17.93 14.24 -17.83
C LYS A 151 -16.71 13.48 -17.32
N TRP A 152 -15.69 13.36 -18.16
CA TRP A 152 -14.56 12.46 -17.93
C TRP A 152 -13.73 12.80 -16.69
N ASP A 153 -13.50 14.07 -16.41
CA ASP A 153 -12.65 14.47 -15.28
C ASP A 153 -13.30 14.07 -13.93
N SER A 154 -14.60 14.35 -13.76
CA SER A 154 -15.39 13.89 -12.61
C SER A 154 -15.52 12.37 -12.54
N CYS A 155 -15.70 11.69 -13.68
CA CYS A 155 -15.73 10.23 -13.74
C CYS A 155 -14.41 9.62 -13.25
N ILE A 156 -13.27 10.19 -13.67
CA ILE A 156 -11.94 9.73 -13.27
C ILE A 156 -11.71 10.00 -11.78
N ALA A 157 -12.10 11.18 -11.27
CA ALA A 157 -11.96 11.52 -9.86
C ALA A 157 -12.75 10.56 -8.95
N VAL A 158 -14.01 10.26 -9.31
CA VAL A 158 -14.84 9.30 -8.57
C VAL A 158 -14.27 7.89 -8.66
N LEU A 159 -13.79 7.45 -9.84
CA LEU A 159 -13.13 6.15 -9.99
C LEU A 159 -11.85 6.06 -9.15
N ALA A 160 -11.05 7.12 -9.11
CA ALA A 160 -9.85 7.19 -8.28
C ALA A 160 -10.22 7.06 -6.79
N LEU A 161 -11.23 7.78 -6.31
CA LEU A 161 -11.70 7.65 -4.93
C LEU A 161 -12.19 6.23 -4.59
N LEU A 162 -12.88 5.57 -5.54
CA LEU A 162 -13.26 4.16 -5.42
C LEU A 162 -12.04 3.24 -5.28
N ILE A 163 -10.98 3.46 -6.08
CA ILE A 163 -9.72 2.71 -6.01
C ILE A 163 -9.03 2.94 -4.66
N TYR A 164 -9.02 4.17 -4.16
CA TYR A 164 -8.46 4.50 -2.85
C TYR A 164 -9.14 3.71 -1.73
N GLY A 165 -10.47 3.72 -1.64
CA GLY A 165 -11.18 3.03 -0.55
C GLY A 165 -11.29 1.51 -0.70
N ILE A 166 -11.26 0.97 -1.93
CA ILE A 166 -11.48 -0.47 -2.17
C ILE A 166 -10.15 -1.23 -2.28
N ILE A 167 -9.13 -0.63 -2.87
CA ILE A 167 -7.87 -1.30 -3.22
C ILE A 167 -6.71 -0.78 -2.37
N LEU A 168 -6.52 0.54 -2.26
CA LEU A 168 -5.37 1.11 -1.54
C LEU A 168 -5.52 0.96 -0.03
N PHE A 169 -6.67 1.38 0.50
CA PHE A 169 -6.95 1.44 1.94
C PHE A 169 -8.22 0.65 2.29
N PRO A 170 -8.24 -0.68 2.06
CA PRO A 170 -9.42 -1.49 2.35
C PRO A 170 -9.68 -1.55 3.86
N ASN A 171 -10.90 -1.15 4.25
CA ASN A 171 -11.35 -1.24 5.64
C ASN A 171 -12.70 -1.96 5.77
N ILE A 172 -13.77 -1.35 5.24
CA ILE A 172 -15.13 -1.85 5.37
C ILE A 172 -15.68 -2.22 3.99
N ASP A 173 -16.30 -3.39 3.89
CA ASP A 173 -16.88 -3.89 2.65
C ASP A 173 -17.88 -2.89 2.04
N ASN A 174 -17.71 -2.65 0.73
CA ASN A 174 -18.56 -1.78 -0.07
C ASN A 174 -18.71 -0.37 0.51
N PHE A 175 -17.67 0.14 1.14
CA PHE A 175 -17.67 1.44 1.80
C PHE A 175 -16.31 2.12 1.65
N ILE A 176 -16.34 3.42 1.43
CA ILE A 176 -15.16 4.27 1.28
C ILE A 176 -15.17 5.16 2.52
N ASP A 177 -14.30 4.85 3.48
CA ASP A 177 -14.25 5.57 4.75
C ASP A 177 -13.53 6.92 4.63
N GLN A 178 -13.64 7.71 5.69
CA GLN A 178 -13.05 9.03 5.80
C GLN A 178 -11.53 9.00 5.68
N ALA A 179 -10.85 7.96 6.16
CA ALA A 179 -9.39 7.86 6.04
C ALA A 179 -8.96 7.76 4.58
N ALA A 180 -9.62 6.91 3.79
CA ALA A 180 -9.37 6.79 2.36
C ALA A 180 -9.68 8.11 1.60
N VAL A 181 -10.76 8.81 1.98
CA VAL A 181 -11.12 10.11 1.38
C VAL A 181 -10.09 11.18 1.72
N ASN A 182 -9.64 11.24 2.97
CA ASN A 182 -8.62 12.20 3.41
C ASN A 182 -7.29 11.98 2.68
N ILE A 183 -6.86 10.72 2.53
CA ILE A 183 -5.63 10.41 1.79
C ILE A 183 -5.81 10.73 0.30
N PHE A 184 -6.98 10.48 -0.29
CA PHE A 184 -7.30 10.92 -1.64
C PHE A 184 -7.13 12.44 -1.81
N LEU A 185 -7.64 13.23 -0.88
CA LEU A 185 -7.50 14.69 -0.90
C LEU A 185 -6.08 15.19 -0.61
N SER A 186 -5.24 14.34 0.01
CA SER A 186 -3.84 14.66 0.30
C SER A 186 -2.93 14.61 -0.94
N GLY A 187 -3.38 13.92 -1.99
CA GLY A 187 -2.71 13.86 -3.30
C GLY A 187 -1.65 12.76 -3.45
N ASN A 188 -1.10 12.23 -2.35
CA ASN A 188 -0.09 11.18 -2.40
C ASN A 188 -0.34 10.05 -1.39
N PRO A 189 -0.66 8.83 -1.85
CA PRO A 189 -0.96 7.71 -0.99
C PRO A 189 0.28 6.92 -0.53
N VAL A 190 1.46 7.17 -1.10
CA VAL A 190 2.65 6.30 -0.94
C VAL A 190 3.08 6.11 0.52
N PRO A 191 3.25 7.16 1.34
CA PRO A 191 3.67 6.99 2.73
C PRO A 191 2.64 6.22 3.56
N PHE A 192 1.36 6.51 3.35
CA PHE A 192 0.25 5.85 4.05
C PHE A 192 0.13 4.37 3.67
N LEU A 193 0.33 4.05 2.40
CA LEU A 193 0.32 2.67 1.90
C LEU A 193 1.42 1.84 2.54
N LEU A 194 2.63 2.40 2.61
CA LEU A 194 3.76 1.72 3.23
C LEU A 194 3.53 1.55 4.74
N ALA A 195 3.00 2.57 5.42
CA ALA A 195 2.63 2.50 6.83
C ALA A 195 1.61 1.39 7.09
N ASP A 196 0.50 1.35 6.34
CA ASP A 196 -0.55 0.35 6.52
C ASP A 196 -0.07 -1.05 6.17
N PHE A 197 0.83 -1.19 5.20
CA PHE A 197 1.52 -2.45 4.93
C PHE A 197 2.27 -2.93 6.17
N TYR A 198 3.22 -2.14 6.71
CA TYR A 198 3.99 -2.56 7.88
C TYR A 198 3.12 -2.79 9.11
N HIS A 199 2.11 -1.94 9.32
CA HIS A 199 1.21 -2.02 10.47
C HIS A 199 0.34 -3.28 10.41
N THR A 200 -0.24 -3.60 9.24
CA THR A 200 -1.03 -4.82 9.09
C THR A 200 -0.14 -6.05 9.25
N PHE A 201 1.08 -6.05 8.71
CA PHE A 201 1.99 -7.18 8.85
C PHE A 201 2.38 -7.42 10.31
N HIS A 202 2.77 -6.36 11.01
CA HIS A 202 3.10 -6.41 12.41
C HIS A 202 1.96 -6.98 13.26
N THR A 203 0.77 -6.35 13.21
CA THR A 203 -0.37 -6.73 14.05
C THR A 203 -0.89 -8.13 13.78
N ARG A 204 -0.82 -8.63 12.53
CA ARG A 204 -1.21 -10.01 12.20
C ARG A 204 -0.19 -11.04 12.67
N HIS A 205 1.10 -10.70 12.64
CA HIS A 205 2.14 -11.59 13.16
C HIS A 205 2.11 -11.69 14.68
N GLU A 206 1.84 -10.59 15.39
CA GLU A 206 1.61 -10.63 16.85
C GLU A 206 0.44 -11.56 17.20
N LYS A 207 -0.64 -11.50 16.43
CA LYS A 207 -1.83 -12.36 16.58
C LYS A 207 -1.67 -13.76 15.97
N LYS A 208 -0.57 -14.02 15.25
CA LYS A 208 -0.28 -15.27 14.52
C LYS A 208 -1.41 -15.73 13.59
N SER A 209 -2.27 -14.82 13.17
CA SER A 209 -3.48 -15.10 12.39
C SER A 209 -4.18 -13.82 11.89
N GLY A 210 -5.12 -14.00 10.97
CA GLY A 210 -6.10 -12.99 10.60
C GLY A 210 -6.00 -12.55 9.15
N THR A 211 -6.73 -11.48 8.81
CA THR A 211 -6.83 -10.96 7.45
C THR A 211 -6.00 -9.69 7.30
N PHE A 212 -5.12 -9.65 6.30
CA PHE A 212 -4.40 -8.44 5.94
C PHE A 212 -5.36 -7.39 5.36
N LEU A 213 -5.26 -6.17 5.90
CA LEU A 213 -6.03 -5.00 5.47
C LEU A 213 -5.05 -3.99 4.88
N CYS A 214 -4.53 -4.33 3.69
CA CYS A 214 -3.58 -3.51 2.94
C CYS A 214 -3.79 -3.72 1.43
N CYS A 215 -3.08 -2.94 0.62
CA CYS A 215 -3.14 -3.03 -0.84
C CYS A 215 -2.44 -4.30 -1.37
N ALA A 216 -3.18 -5.40 -1.49
CA ALA A 216 -2.67 -6.66 -2.02
C ALA A 216 -2.13 -6.55 -3.48
N PRO A 217 -2.79 -5.84 -4.42
CA PRO A 217 -2.23 -5.64 -5.76
C PRO A 217 -0.87 -4.98 -5.76
N MET A 218 -0.68 -3.94 -4.95
CA MET A 218 0.59 -3.23 -4.83
C MET A 218 1.69 -4.15 -4.29
N LEU A 219 1.41 -4.91 -3.23
CA LEU A 219 2.35 -5.88 -2.68
C LEU A 219 2.72 -6.95 -3.70
N HIS A 220 1.76 -7.40 -4.51
CA HIS A 220 2.01 -8.39 -5.56
C HIS A 220 2.89 -7.81 -6.68
N MET A 221 2.64 -6.58 -7.11
CA MET A 221 3.47 -5.89 -8.10
C MET A 221 4.90 -5.71 -7.59
N TRP A 222 5.07 -5.24 -6.35
CA TRP A 222 6.37 -5.16 -5.69
C TRP A 222 7.06 -6.52 -5.60
N MET A 223 6.37 -7.55 -5.12
CA MET A 223 6.95 -8.89 -5.01
C MET A 223 7.51 -9.35 -6.36
N LYS A 224 6.74 -9.20 -7.45
CA LYS A 224 7.16 -9.57 -8.81
C LYS A 224 8.41 -8.83 -9.28
N THR A 225 8.72 -7.63 -8.77
CA THR A 225 9.92 -6.89 -9.20
C THR A 225 11.22 -7.50 -8.68
N HIS A 226 11.14 -8.32 -7.64
CA HIS A 226 12.29 -8.96 -7.00
C HIS A 226 12.42 -10.46 -7.28
N MET A 227 11.37 -11.06 -7.85
CA MET A 227 11.38 -12.49 -8.13
C MET A 227 12.22 -12.86 -9.36
N PRO A 228 13.00 -13.96 -9.32
CA PRO A 228 13.77 -14.42 -10.45
C PRO A 228 12.87 -14.91 -11.60
N LEU A 229 13.36 -14.74 -12.82
CA LEU A 229 12.74 -15.30 -14.04
C LEU A 229 13.26 -16.70 -14.39
N THR A 230 13.93 -17.38 -13.45
CA THR A 230 14.52 -18.71 -13.68
C THR A 230 13.45 -19.79 -13.81
N VAL A 231 13.75 -20.85 -14.58
CA VAL A 231 12.83 -21.96 -14.88
C VAL A 231 12.15 -22.55 -13.63
N PRO A 232 12.85 -22.83 -12.50
CA PRO A 232 12.20 -23.35 -11.30
C PRO A 232 11.17 -22.39 -10.70
N PHE A 233 11.42 -21.08 -10.78
CA PHE A 233 10.55 -20.07 -10.19
C PHE A 233 9.30 -19.80 -11.05
N VAL A 234 9.44 -19.87 -12.37
CA VAL A 234 8.30 -19.73 -13.30
C VAL A 234 7.50 -21.01 -13.48
N SER A 235 8.04 -22.18 -13.08
CA SER A 235 7.32 -23.46 -13.13
C SER A 235 6.02 -23.40 -12.31
N LYS A 236 4.97 -24.01 -12.85
CA LYS A 236 3.66 -24.16 -12.17
C LYS A 236 3.63 -25.36 -11.21
N ASP A 237 4.63 -26.23 -11.28
CA ASP A 237 4.66 -27.49 -10.53
C ASP A 237 5.05 -27.28 -9.05
N LEU A 238 5.69 -26.15 -8.75
CA LEU A 238 6.07 -25.78 -7.39
C LEU A 238 5.02 -24.88 -6.73
N SER A 239 4.68 -25.20 -5.49
CA SER A 239 3.94 -24.29 -4.62
C SER A 239 4.77 -23.03 -4.31
N TRP A 240 4.10 -21.93 -3.97
CA TRP A 240 4.80 -20.69 -3.59
C TRP A 240 5.73 -20.86 -2.39
N CYS A 241 5.38 -21.71 -1.42
CA CYS A 241 6.26 -22.03 -0.30
C CYS A 241 7.59 -22.66 -0.77
N GLN A 242 7.51 -23.60 -1.73
CA GLN A 242 8.70 -24.23 -2.32
C GLN A 242 9.50 -23.22 -3.14
N LYS A 243 8.83 -22.37 -3.94
CA LYS A 243 9.50 -21.31 -4.71
C LYS A 243 10.29 -20.37 -3.80
N PHE A 244 9.70 -19.93 -2.70
CA PHE A 244 10.35 -19.05 -1.73
C PHE A 244 11.47 -19.74 -0.96
N ALA A 245 11.36 -21.04 -0.68
CA ALA A 245 12.45 -21.80 -0.06
C ALA A 245 13.68 -21.95 -0.99
N LEU A 246 13.50 -21.80 -2.31
CA LEU A 246 14.57 -21.83 -3.30
C LEU A 246 15.19 -20.46 -3.57
N LEU A 247 14.64 -19.38 -3.01
CA LEU A 247 15.22 -18.05 -3.17
C LEU A 247 16.55 -17.97 -2.44
N SER A 248 17.48 -17.27 -3.07
CA SER A 248 18.80 -16.96 -2.52
C SER A 248 19.16 -15.51 -2.84
N SER A 249 20.12 -14.99 -2.10
CA SER A 249 20.69 -13.67 -2.35
C SER A 249 21.29 -13.50 -3.76
N SER A 250 21.65 -14.58 -4.45
CA SER A 250 22.19 -14.58 -5.80
C SER A 250 21.13 -14.63 -6.90
N THR A 251 19.89 -14.99 -6.57
CA THR A 251 18.79 -15.16 -7.55
C THR A 251 17.78 -14.03 -7.51
N VAL A 252 17.63 -13.36 -6.36
CA VAL A 252 16.73 -12.20 -6.23
C VAL A 252 17.21 -11.03 -7.07
N GLN A 253 16.26 -10.39 -7.75
CA GLN A 253 16.49 -9.13 -8.44
C GLN A 253 16.54 -8.02 -7.38
N TRP A 254 17.75 -7.62 -6.98
CA TRP A 254 17.94 -6.59 -5.95
C TRP A 254 17.43 -5.23 -6.37
N TYR A 255 17.88 -4.79 -7.53
CA TYR A 255 17.77 -3.43 -7.98
C TYR A 255 17.38 -3.39 -9.45
N LYS A 256 16.63 -2.35 -9.82
CA LYS A 256 16.28 -2.04 -11.20
C LYS A 256 16.92 -0.71 -11.56
N ARG A 257 17.72 -0.71 -12.63
CA ARG A 257 18.45 0.48 -13.06
C ARG A 257 17.50 1.62 -13.44
N GLU A 258 16.33 1.29 -13.96
CA GLU A 258 15.28 2.25 -14.29
C GLU A 258 14.69 2.95 -13.05
N TRP A 259 14.93 2.39 -11.86
CA TRP A 259 14.46 2.90 -10.57
C TRP A 259 15.58 3.55 -9.77
N GLU A 260 16.69 3.90 -10.41
CA GLU A 260 17.75 4.68 -9.77
C GLU A 260 17.16 5.97 -9.16
N THR A 261 17.56 6.21 -7.92
CA THR A 261 17.26 7.44 -7.19
C THR A 261 18.56 7.98 -6.61
N GLN A 262 18.72 9.30 -6.66
CA GLN A 262 19.87 9.97 -6.05
C GLN A 262 19.64 10.20 -4.55
N ASN A 263 18.37 10.29 -4.14
CA ASN A 263 17.97 10.57 -2.77
C ASN A 263 17.27 9.33 -2.19
N ILE A 264 17.77 8.88 -1.04
CA ILE A 264 17.22 7.75 -0.28
C ILE A 264 16.92 8.23 1.13
N ILE A 265 15.70 7.99 1.61
CA ILE A 265 15.31 8.34 2.96
C ILE A 265 15.76 7.23 3.90
N LEU A 266 16.86 7.47 4.63
CA LEU A 266 17.39 6.51 5.60
C LEU A 266 16.90 6.73 7.03
N ARG A 267 16.57 7.97 7.39
CA ARG A 267 16.25 8.38 8.76
C ARG A 267 15.40 9.65 8.80
N CYS A 268 14.71 9.91 9.91
CA CYS A 268 13.93 11.14 10.13
C CYS A 268 14.44 11.93 11.35
N GLY A 269 15.06 13.09 11.12
CA GLY A 269 15.57 13.94 12.21
C GLY A 269 16.54 13.18 13.12
N GLY A 270 16.22 13.12 14.42
CA GLY A 270 16.98 12.37 15.42
C GLY A 270 16.61 10.88 15.54
N PHE A 271 15.59 10.41 14.81
CA PHE A 271 15.22 8.99 14.78
C PHE A 271 16.21 8.24 13.88
N PRO A 272 16.65 7.03 14.28
CA PRO A 272 17.59 6.22 13.49
C PRO A 272 16.91 5.56 12.27
N ASP A 273 15.58 5.61 12.22
CA ASP A 273 14.72 5.00 11.20
C ASP A 273 13.72 6.01 10.62
N VAL A 274 12.77 5.52 9.81
CA VAL A 274 11.73 6.36 9.18
C VAL A 274 10.36 6.03 9.77
N PRO A 275 9.80 6.92 10.63
CA PRO A 275 8.44 6.77 11.13
C PRO A 275 7.42 7.12 10.04
N LEU A 276 6.39 6.28 9.93
CA LEU A 276 5.30 6.42 8.98
C LEU A 276 3.96 6.51 9.72
N ILE A 277 3.00 7.22 9.12
CA ILE A 277 1.64 7.37 9.61
C ILE A 277 0.70 6.74 8.59
N GLY A 278 -0.08 5.74 8.99
CA GLY A 278 -1.07 5.05 8.18
C GLY A 278 -2.51 5.36 8.60
N THR A 279 -3.48 4.65 8.01
CA THR A 279 -4.89 4.72 8.42
C THR A 279 -5.16 3.97 9.71
N ARG A 280 -4.28 3.02 10.08
CA ARG A 280 -4.47 2.14 11.23
C ARG A 280 -3.60 2.46 12.44
N GLY A 281 -2.59 3.29 12.26
CA GLY A 281 -1.60 3.56 13.29
C GLY A 281 -0.31 4.16 12.73
N CYS A 282 0.66 4.35 13.60
CA CYS A 282 2.02 4.76 13.22
C CYS A 282 2.99 3.60 13.37
N ILE A 283 3.98 3.53 12.49
CA ILE A 283 4.98 2.47 12.48
C ILE A 283 6.26 2.93 11.78
N ASN A 284 7.43 2.49 12.25
CA ASN A 284 8.69 2.70 11.55
C ASN A 284 9.01 1.56 10.58
N TYR A 285 9.80 1.87 9.55
CA TYR A 285 10.54 0.87 8.78
C TYR A 285 12.04 1.19 8.79
N ASN A 286 12.86 0.20 8.43
CA ASN A 286 14.31 0.24 8.57
C ASN A 286 15.00 0.24 7.19
N PRO A 287 15.16 1.40 6.51
CA PRO A 287 15.77 1.49 5.19
C PRO A 287 17.20 0.92 5.13
N VAL A 288 17.95 0.95 6.24
CA VAL A 288 19.32 0.43 6.32
C VAL A 288 19.41 -1.06 5.98
N LEU A 289 18.33 -1.83 6.16
CA LEU A 289 18.25 -3.24 5.77
C LEU A 289 18.09 -3.42 4.25
N CYS A 290 17.74 -2.35 3.53
CA CYS A 290 17.38 -2.38 2.13
C CYS A 290 18.47 -1.79 1.22
N MET A 291 19.71 -1.60 1.70
CA MET A 291 20.81 -1.01 0.90
C MET A 291 21.02 -1.72 -0.44
N ARG A 292 20.85 -3.05 -0.47
CA ARG A 292 20.94 -3.81 -1.72
C ARG A 292 19.82 -3.48 -2.71
N GLN A 293 18.61 -3.20 -2.22
CA GLN A 293 17.50 -2.74 -3.07
C GLN A 293 17.77 -1.36 -3.67
N PHE A 294 18.56 -0.54 -2.99
CA PHE A 294 19.06 0.73 -3.51
C PHE A 294 20.29 0.59 -4.45
N GLY A 295 20.78 -0.62 -4.70
CA GLY A 295 21.98 -0.84 -5.52
C GLY A 295 23.31 -0.66 -4.77
N HIS A 296 23.28 -0.57 -3.44
CA HIS A 296 24.46 -0.42 -2.59
C HIS A 296 24.79 -1.71 -1.82
N ALA A 297 26.07 -1.91 -1.51
CA ALA A 297 26.48 -3.01 -0.64
C ALA A 297 26.02 -2.77 0.82
N MET A 298 25.66 -3.85 1.52
CA MET A 298 25.55 -3.79 2.98
C MET A 298 26.95 -3.96 3.58
N ASN A 299 27.39 -2.97 4.36
CA ASN A 299 28.72 -2.96 4.97
C ASN A 299 28.82 -3.78 6.27
N GLY A 300 27.68 -4.29 6.77
CA GLY A 300 27.59 -5.05 8.01
C GLY A 300 26.14 -5.19 8.47
N PRO A 301 25.90 -5.88 9.59
CA PRO A 301 24.57 -5.91 10.21
C PRO A 301 24.17 -4.49 10.67
N PRO A 302 22.86 -4.17 10.69
CA PRO A 302 22.38 -2.94 11.31
C PRO A 302 22.74 -2.93 12.79
N LYS A 303 22.88 -1.75 13.36
CA LYS A 303 23.04 -1.63 14.82
C LYS A 303 21.69 -1.83 15.51
N GLU A 304 21.73 -2.19 16.79
CA GLU A 304 20.51 -2.35 17.58
C GLU A 304 19.69 -1.05 17.65
N GLU A 305 20.36 0.11 17.69
CA GLU A 305 19.72 1.43 17.61
C GLU A 305 18.94 1.64 16.31
N ASP A 306 19.41 1.11 15.18
CA ASP A 306 18.74 1.22 13.87
C ASP A 306 17.46 0.38 13.77
N LEU A 307 17.22 -0.51 14.75
CA LEU A 307 16.09 -1.42 14.82
C LEU A 307 15.13 -1.10 15.96
N ALA A 308 15.27 0.09 16.57
CA ALA A 308 14.43 0.51 17.68
C ALA A 308 12.94 0.45 17.27
N PRO A 309 12.09 -0.34 17.94
CA PRO A 309 10.71 -0.51 17.51
C PRO A 309 9.88 0.73 17.82
N PHE A 310 9.12 1.20 16.83
CA PHE A 310 8.09 2.22 17.00
C PHE A 310 6.77 1.73 16.41
N VAL A 311 5.74 1.55 17.26
CA VAL A 311 4.38 1.21 16.84
C VAL A 311 3.37 1.90 17.73
N ILE A 312 2.35 2.48 17.11
CA ILE A 312 1.18 3.00 17.80
C ILE A 312 -0.07 2.42 17.13
N ASN A 313 -0.75 1.48 17.81
CA ASN A 313 -1.89 0.71 17.31
C ASN A 313 -3.22 1.48 17.28
N THR A 314 -3.24 2.70 17.81
CA THR A 314 -4.39 3.61 17.82
C THR A 314 -3.87 5.02 17.68
N VAL A 315 -4.01 5.56 16.48
CA VAL A 315 -3.75 6.95 16.21
C VAL A 315 -5.04 7.48 15.66
N ASP A 316 -5.71 8.34 16.41
CA ASP A 316 -6.57 9.31 15.75
C ASP A 316 -5.62 10.21 14.94
N PRO A 317 -5.64 10.17 13.60
CA PRO A 317 -4.75 10.98 12.77
C PRO A 317 -4.90 12.48 13.05
N LEU A 318 -5.99 12.87 13.70
CA LEU A 318 -6.36 14.21 14.12
C LEU A 318 -5.95 14.51 15.58
N ASN A 319 -5.32 13.56 16.28
CA ASN A 319 -4.92 13.75 17.68
C ASN A 319 -3.76 14.77 17.80
N PRO A 320 -3.98 15.93 18.47
CA PRO A 320 -2.98 16.98 18.62
C PRO A 320 -1.79 16.59 19.50
N ALA A 321 -1.89 15.50 20.28
CA ALA A 321 -0.78 14.97 21.08
C ALA A 321 0.28 14.24 20.23
N VAL A 322 -0.04 13.88 18.98
CA VAL A 322 0.94 13.35 18.04
C VAL A 322 1.76 14.51 17.49
N LYS A 323 2.83 14.87 18.21
CA LYS A 323 3.80 15.86 17.74
C LYS A 323 4.50 15.33 16.49
N ARG A 324 4.17 15.93 15.35
CA ARG A 324 4.81 15.63 14.06
C ARG A 324 6.14 16.38 14.00
N VAL A 325 7.22 15.65 13.73
CA VAL A 325 8.53 16.26 13.49
C VAL A 325 8.44 17.04 12.18
N ARG A 326 8.81 18.32 12.23
CA ARG A 326 8.84 19.22 11.08
C ARG A 326 10.04 18.94 10.19
#